data_AF-A0A9D5SB10-F1
#
_entry.id   AF-A0A9D5SB10-F1
#
_cell.length_a   1.000
_cell.length_b   1.000
_cell.length_c   1.000
_cell.angle_alpha   90.00
_cell.angle_beta   90.00
_cell.angle_gamma   90.00
#
_symmetry.space_group_name_H-M   'P 1'
#
loop_
_entity.id
_entity.type
_entity.pdbx_description
1 polymer ?
#
loop_
_entity_poly.entity_id
_entity_poly.type
_entity_poly.pdbx_seq_one_letter_code
_entity_poly.pdbx_strand_id
1 'polypeptide(L)'
;MDKTKYIKIASEYGCEPIWISEDGRLYYYDDDRFVLSDPEISEPLLKWDSIFQNTFDSSYPPDSRFENAQQLHDYELKGIEIWKLIKNKFPDCVVTYDSIVLNNIYDDPNRLLDDLEKYNISDSEWLAPVIKIHTKK
;
A
#
# COMPACT_ATOMS: atom_id res chain seq x y z
N MET A 1 5.64 -15.77 25.31
CA MET A 1 6.32 -15.20 24.14
C MET A 1 5.39 -14.14 23.62
N ASP A 2 5.80 -12.88 23.65
CA ASP A 2 5.07 -11.86 22.92
C ASP A 2 5.17 -12.21 21.44
N LYS A 3 4.01 -12.28 20.81
CA LYS A 3 3.88 -12.73 19.43
C LYS A 3 4.22 -11.57 18.51
N THR A 4 5.00 -11.85 17.46
CA THR A 4 5.36 -10.82 16.49
C THR A 4 4.12 -10.43 15.68
N LYS A 5 3.81 -9.12 15.69
CA LYS A 5 2.75 -8.55 14.86
C LYS A 5 3.32 -8.13 13.51
N TYR A 6 2.59 -8.46 12.46
CA TYR A 6 2.89 -8.08 11.09
C TYR A 6 1.85 -7.07 10.63
N ILE A 7 2.29 -5.97 10.07
CA ILE A 7 1.48 -4.90 9.50
C ILE A 7 1.82 -4.82 8.01
N LYS A 8 0.85 -5.07 7.12
CA LYS A 8 0.98 -4.82 5.68
C LYS A 8 0.17 -3.57 5.33
N ILE A 9 0.82 -2.59 4.70
CA ILE A 9 0.16 -1.43 4.09
C ILE A 9 -0.07 -1.80 2.63
N ALA A 10 -1.33 -1.82 2.19
CA ALA A 10 -1.69 -2.23 0.83
C ALA A 10 -2.98 -1.54 0.38
N SER A 11 -3.04 -1.21 -0.89
CA SER A 11 -4.19 -0.57 -1.52
C SER A 11 -4.98 -1.62 -2.28
N GLU A 12 -6.18 -1.93 -1.80
CA GLU A 12 -7.07 -2.90 -2.43
C GLU A 12 -8.46 -2.26 -2.53
N TYR A 13 -9.07 -2.29 -3.71
CA TYR A 13 -10.37 -1.64 -3.92
C TYR A 13 -11.42 -2.20 -2.96
N GLY A 14 -12.09 -1.30 -2.22
CA GLY A 14 -13.12 -1.66 -1.24
C GLY A 14 -12.59 -2.33 0.04
N CYS A 15 -11.29 -2.33 0.29
CA CYS A 15 -10.68 -2.88 1.51
C CYS A 15 -10.05 -1.78 2.37
N GLU A 16 -9.80 -2.08 3.66
CA GLU A 16 -9.00 -1.19 4.51
C GLU A 16 -7.53 -1.16 4.04
N PRO A 17 -6.82 -0.03 4.13
CA PRO A 17 -5.45 0.11 3.64
C PRO A 17 -4.39 -0.57 4.51
N ILE A 18 -4.82 -1.31 5.53
CA ILE A 18 -3.93 -1.94 6.51
C ILE A 18 -4.41 -3.35 6.84
N TRP A 19 -3.46 -4.27 6.91
CA TRP A 19 -3.69 -5.67 7.24
C TRP A 19 -2.78 -6.04 8.40
N ILE A 20 -3.36 -6.56 9.46
CA ILE A 20 -2.63 -6.91 10.68
C ILE A 20 -2.77 -8.41 10.92
N SER A 21 -1.65 -9.05 11.23
CA SER A 21 -1.63 -10.47 11.56
C SER A 21 -0.69 -10.77 12.71
N GLU A 22 -0.98 -11.84 13.43
CA GLU A 22 -0.20 -12.32 14.56
C GLU A 22 0.22 -13.77 14.26
N ASP A 23 1.50 -14.09 14.47
CA ASP A 23 2.07 -15.43 14.21
C ASP A 23 1.89 -15.95 12.76
N GLY A 24 1.88 -15.05 11.77
CA GLY A 24 1.68 -15.41 10.35
C GLY A 24 0.28 -15.93 10.02
N ARG A 25 -0.69 -15.79 10.94
CA ARG A 25 -2.10 -16.12 10.70
C ARG A 25 -2.87 -14.82 10.49
N LEU A 26 -3.46 -14.67 9.30
CA LEU A 26 -4.33 -13.55 8.96
C LEU A 26 -5.59 -13.61 9.83
N TYR A 27 -5.78 -12.65 10.72
CA TYR A 27 -7.01 -12.50 11.47
C TYR A 27 -7.70 -11.19 11.06
N TYR A 28 -9.01 -11.27 10.77
CA TYR A 28 -9.91 -10.13 10.85
C TYR A 28 -10.34 -10.03 12.33
N TYR A 29 -9.64 -9.25 13.15
CA TYR A 29 -10.15 -8.86 14.47
C TYR A 29 -10.23 -7.34 14.58
N ASP A 30 -11.40 -6.86 15.02
CA ASP A 30 -11.65 -5.44 15.29
C ASP A 30 -10.70 -4.86 16.34
N ASP A 31 -10.18 -5.68 17.25
CA ASP A 31 -9.27 -5.31 18.35
C ASP A 31 -7.82 -5.05 17.89
N ASP A 32 -7.43 -5.50 16.69
CA ASP A 32 -6.06 -5.34 16.19
C ASP A 32 -5.85 -4.03 15.43
N ARG A 33 -6.85 -3.15 15.36
CA ARG A 33 -6.77 -1.84 14.71
C ARG A 33 -6.00 -0.78 15.52
N PHE A 34 -5.05 -1.18 16.37
CA PHE A 34 -4.24 -0.27 17.20
C PHE A 34 -3.52 0.78 16.35
N VAL A 35 -3.10 0.43 15.13
CA VAL A 35 -2.48 1.37 14.19
C VAL A 35 -3.45 2.48 13.76
N LEU A 36 -4.73 2.14 13.55
CA LEU A 36 -5.77 3.09 13.17
C LEU A 36 -6.31 3.91 14.35
N SER A 37 -5.99 3.52 15.58
CA SER A 37 -6.36 4.30 16.78
C SER A 37 -5.53 5.58 16.94
N ASP A 38 -4.38 5.68 16.26
CA ASP A 38 -3.52 6.87 16.26
C ASP A 38 -3.92 7.82 15.12
N PRO A 39 -4.42 9.05 15.40
CA PRO A 39 -4.78 10.04 14.38
C PRO A 39 -3.62 10.45 13.48
N GLU A 40 -2.38 10.45 14.00
CA GLU A 40 -1.20 10.80 13.20
C GLU A 40 -0.92 9.78 12.10
N ILE A 41 -1.43 8.55 12.23
CA ILE A 41 -1.33 7.50 11.21
C ILE A 41 -2.63 7.37 10.42
N SER A 42 -3.77 7.27 11.11
CA SER A 42 -5.06 6.97 10.46
C SER A 42 -5.49 8.07 9.49
N GLU A 43 -5.31 9.35 9.82
CA GLU A 43 -5.68 10.43 8.92
C GLU A 43 -4.90 10.42 7.59
N PRO A 44 -3.55 10.41 7.57
CA PRO A 44 -2.82 10.36 6.32
C PRO A 44 -3.01 9.03 5.59
N LEU A 45 -3.16 7.91 6.31
CA LEU A 45 -3.42 6.60 5.71
C LEU A 45 -4.77 6.53 4.99
N LEU A 46 -5.84 7.03 5.60
CA LEU A 46 -7.17 7.06 4.98
C LEU A 46 -7.24 8.06 3.81
N LYS A 47 -6.50 9.19 3.90
CA LYS A 47 -6.37 10.12 2.77
C LYS A 47 -5.63 9.47 1.61
N TRP A 48 -4.52 8.77 1.90
CA TRP A 48 -3.76 8.01 0.92
C TRP A 48 -4.65 6.95 0.26
N ASP A 49 -5.33 6.10 1.03
CA ASP A 49 -6.26 5.11 0.49
C ASP A 49 -7.35 5.74 -0.40
N SER A 50 -7.96 6.84 0.04
CA SER A 50 -9.01 7.51 -0.73
C SER A 50 -8.53 7.93 -2.13
N ILE A 51 -7.29 8.37 -2.28
CA ILE A 51 -6.72 8.69 -3.60
C ILE A 51 -6.76 7.46 -4.51
N PHE A 52 -6.38 6.30 -4.00
CA PHE A 52 -6.44 5.04 -4.75
C PHE A 52 -7.88 4.63 -5.04
N GLN A 53 -8.77 4.63 -4.05
CA GLN A 53 -10.18 4.26 -4.25
C GLN A 53 -10.86 5.13 -5.31
N ASN A 54 -10.49 6.42 -5.41
CA ASN A 54 -11.02 7.34 -6.42
C ASN A 54 -10.56 7.01 -7.85
N THR A 55 -9.53 6.18 -8.03
CA THR A 55 -9.11 5.69 -9.36
C THR A 55 -9.99 4.58 -9.91
N PHE A 56 -10.94 4.07 -9.10
CA PHE A 56 -11.80 2.95 -9.47
C PHE A 56 -12.79 3.33 -10.58
N ASP A 57 -12.70 2.64 -11.71
CA ASP A 57 -13.70 2.74 -12.78
C ASP A 57 -14.83 1.73 -12.54
N SER A 58 -15.94 2.20 -12.00
CA SER A 58 -17.12 1.36 -11.75
C SER A 58 -17.81 0.84 -13.02
N SER A 59 -17.59 1.50 -14.17
CA SER A 59 -18.18 1.09 -15.45
C SER A 59 -17.42 -0.09 -16.06
N TYR A 60 -16.11 -0.10 -15.87
CA TYR A 60 -15.23 -1.20 -16.27
C TYR A 60 -14.02 -1.26 -15.33
N PRO A 61 -14.08 -2.04 -14.23
CA PRO A 61 -13.02 -2.10 -13.22
C PRO A 61 -11.60 -2.35 -13.76
N PRO A 62 -11.40 -3.14 -14.84
CA PRO A 62 -10.09 -3.29 -15.43
C PRO A 62 -9.53 -2.02 -16.07
N ASP A 63 -10.24 -0.91 -16.20
CA ASP A 63 -9.68 0.36 -16.67
C ASP A 63 -9.30 1.31 -15.51
N SER A 64 -9.45 0.86 -14.26
CA SER A 64 -9.08 1.65 -13.08
C SER A 64 -7.59 2.00 -13.09
N ARG A 65 -7.29 3.31 -13.00
CA ARG A 65 -5.94 3.85 -13.13
C ARG A 65 -5.82 5.26 -12.58
N PHE A 66 -4.60 5.65 -12.23
CA PHE A 66 -4.25 7.06 -11.98
C PHE A 66 -4.31 7.86 -13.27
N GLU A 67 -4.53 9.18 -13.18
CA GLU A 67 -4.66 10.03 -14.37
C GLU A 67 -3.35 10.14 -15.15
N ASN A 68 -2.21 10.05 -14.44
CA ASN A 68 -0.88 10.11 -15.03
C ASN A 68 0.17 9.48 -14.12
N ALA A 69 1.37 9.33 -14.70
CA ALA A 69 2.58 8.86 -14.06
C ALA A 69 2.95 9.57 -12.76
N GLN A 70 2.88 10.90 -12.79
CA GLN A 70 3.27 11.72 -11.64
C GLN A 70 2.35 11.45 -10.45
N GLN A 71 1.04 11.31 -10.68
CA GLN A 71 0.10 10.99 -9.59
C GLN A 71 0.37 9.62 -8.96
N LEU A 72 0.66 8.61 -9.78
CA LEU A 72 1.01 7.28 -9.25
C LEU A 72 2.34 7.32 -8.47
N HIS A 73 3.32 8.07 -8.97
CA HIS A 73 4.60 8.26 -8.29
C HIS A 73 4.43 8.99 -6.95
N ASP A 74 3.69 10.10 -6.94
CA ASP A 74 3.41 10.88 -5.72
C ASP A 74 2.61 10.04 -4.71
N TYR A 75 1.72 9.18 -5.19
CA TYR A 75 0.99 8.21 -4.38
C TYR A 75 1.92 7.22 -3.66
N GLU A 76 2.87 6.63 -4.39
CA GLU A 76 3.87 5.72 -3.82
C GLU A 76 4.76 6.42 -2.79
N LEU A 77 5.26 7.62 -3.12
CA LEU A 77 6.04 8.43 -2.18
C LEU A 77 5.27 8.71 -0.89
N LYS A 78 3.97 9.02 -1.00
CA LYS A 78 3.14 9.27 0.18
C LYS A 78 2.95 7.99 1.01
N GLY A 79 2.76 6.86 0.36
CA GLY A 79 2.68 5.55 1.02
C GLY A 79 3.96 5.23 1.81
N ILE A 80 5.12 5.53 1.23
CA ILE A 80 6.44 5.37 1.88
C ILE A 80 6.60 6.25 3.11
N GLU A 81 6.14 7.51 3.07
CA GLU A 81 6.15 8.39 4.24
C GLU A 81 5.31 7.82 5.39
N ILE A 82 4.10 7.35 5.09
CA ILE A 82 3.20 6.73 6.07
C ILE A 82 3.82 5.44 6.62
N TRP A 83 4.43 4.64 5.76
CA TRP A 83 5.13 3.43 6.15
C TRP A 83 6.28 3.71 7.14
N LYS A 84 7.12 4.71 6.84
CA LYS A 84 8.19 5.15 7.76
C LYS A 84 7.63 5.59 9.10
N LEU A 85 6.50 6.32 9.12
CA LEU A 85 5.84 6.74 10.35
C LEU A 85 5.36 5.55 11.19
N ILE A 86 4.67 4.58 10.56
CA ILE A 86 4.18 3.37 11.24
C ILE A 86 5.36 2.56 11.81
N LYS A 87 6.42 2.36 11.02
CA LYS A 87 7.63 1.62 11.45
C LYS A 87 8.32 2.29 12.64
N ASN A 88 8.32 3.62 12.70
CA ASN A 88 8.88 4.37 13.83
C ASN A 88 8.01 4.27 15.10
N LYS A 89 6.68 4.28 14.97
CA LYS A 89 5.74 4.19 16.11
C LYS A 89 5.59 2.78 16.65
N PHE A 90 5.78 1.77 15.81
CA PHE A 90 5.65 0.36 16.18
C PHE A 90 6.93 -0.44 15.88
N PRO A 91 8.03 -0.16 16.59
CA PRO A 91 9.34 -0.78 16.32
C PRO A 91 9.36 -2.30 16.54
N ASP A 92 8.43 -2.84 17.36
CA ASP A 92 8.31 -4.27 17.63
C ASP A 92 7.45 -5.02 16.58
N CYS A 93 6.90 -4.31 15.60
CA CYS A 93 6.13 -4.88 14.51
C CYS A 93 6.99 -5.03 13.25
N VAL A 94 6.74 -6.10 12.49
CA VAL A 94 7.24 -6.20 11.11
C VAL A 94 6.28 -5.45 10.21
N VAL A 95 6.74 -4.35 9.60
CA VAL A 95 5.91 -3.51 8.74
C VAL A 95 6.36 -3.63 7.30
N THR A 96 5.44 -4.06 6.42
CA THR A 96 5.66 -4.19 4.97
C THR A 96 4.74 -3.27 4.19
N TYR A 97 5.11 -3.00 2.94
CA TYR A 97 4.36 -2.16 2.02
C TYR A 97 4.23 -2.85 0.66
N ASP A 98 3.03 -2.89 0.11
CA ASP A 98 2.70 -3.51 -1.18
C ASP A 98 2.73 -2.45 -2.30
N SER A 99 3.83 -2.39 -3.05
CA SER A 99 3.98 -1.41 -4.12
C SER A 99 3.18 -1.82 -5.34
N ILE A 100 2.28 -0.95 -5.76
CA ILE A 100 1.46 -1.12 -6.96
C ILE A 100 2.26 -0.86 -8.23
N VAL A 101 3.26 0.05 -8.19
CA VAL A 101 4.14 0.33 -9.33
C VAL A 101 5.02 -0.87 -9.64
N LEU A 102 5.67 -1.43 -8.62
CA LEU A 102 6.64 -2.51 -8.78
C LEU A 102 6.01 -3.90 -8.66
N ASN A 103 4.73 -3.98 -8.30
CA ASN A 103 3.98 -5.22 -8.08
C ASN A 103 4.75 -6.18 -7.18
N ASN A 104 5.23 -5.66 -6.04
CA ASN A 104 6.05 -6.38 -5.10
C ASN A 104 5.90 -5.82 -3.68
N ILE A 105 6.09 -6.69 -2.69
CA ILE A 105 6.05 -6.34 -1.27
C ILE A 105 7.47 -6.01 -0.79
N TYR A 106 7.60 -4.90 -0.09
CA TYR A 106 8.85 -4.40 0.48
C TYR A 106 8.80 -4.41 2.00
N ASP A 107 9.94 -4.68 2.63
CA ASP A 107 10.17 -4.65 4.10
C ASP A 107 11.13 -3.51 4.53
N ASP A 108 11.76 -2.84 3.57
CA ASP A 108 12.59 -1.65 3.75
C ASP A 108 12.13 -0.46 2.88
N PRO A 109 11.72 0.67 3.49
CA PRO A 109 11.34 1.90 2.79
C PRO A 109 12.43 2.46 1.87
N ASN A 110 13.70 2.32 2.24
CA ASN A 110 14.78 2.90 1.44
C ASN A 110 15.05 2.06 0.19
N ARG A 111 14.93 0.72 0.30
CA ARG A 111 14.99 -0.16 -0.87
C ARG A 111 13.89 0.15 -1.87
N LEU A 112 12.66 0.40 -1.40
CA LEU A 112 11.57 0.79 -2.29
C LEU A 112 11.85 2.14 -2.97
N LEU A 113 12.33 3.14 -2.24
CA LEU A 113 12.71 4.43 -2.83
C LEU A 113 13.79 4.27 -3.92
N ASP A 114 14.86 3.53 -3.61
CA ASP A 114 15.93 3.27 -4.58
C ASP A 114 15.42 2.55 -5.84
N ASP A 115 14.49 1.61 -5.68
CA ASP A 115 13.91 0.88 -6.81
C ASP A 115 12.95 1.75 -7.62
N LEU A 116 12.17 2.63 -6.97
CA LEU A 116 11.32 3.63 -7.64
C LEU A 116 12.13 4.66 -8.43
N GLU A 117 13.25 5.15 -7.88
CA GLU A 117 14.14 6.08 -8.59
C GLU A 117 14.77 5.46 -9.83
N LYS A 118 15.10 4.16 -9.78
CA LYS A 118 15.62 3.40 -10.92
C LYS A 118 14.53 3.03 -11.91
N TYR A 119 13.28 2.94 -11.45
CA TYR A 119 12.13 2.68 -12.29
C TYR A 119 11.88 3.93 -13.14
N ASN A 120 12.54 3.97 -14.31
CA ASN A 120 12.36 5.05 -15.26
C ASN A 120 10.93 4.98 -15.79
N ILE A 121 10.09 5.88 -15.29
CA ILE A 121 8.73 6.14 -15.72
C ILE A 121 8.81 6.64 -17.18
N SER A 122 9.06 5.74 -18.12
CA SER A 122 8.99 6.04 -19.55
C SER A 122 7.56 5.86 -20.02
N ASP A 123 7.04 6.84 -20.76
CA ASP A 123 5.64 7.02 -21.15
C ASP A 123 4.96 5.84 -21.91
N SER A 124 5.65 4.72 -22.15
CA SER A 124 5.13 3.61 -22.96
C SER A 124 4.52 2.41 -22.20
N GLU A 125 4.60 2.34 -20.86
CA GLU A 125 4.03 1.22 -20.08
C GLU A 125 2.81 1.61 -19.19
N TRP A 126 2.34 2.85 -19.29
CA TRP A 126 1.31 3.48 -18.43
C TRP A 126 -0.13 3.01 -18.62
N LEU A 127 -0.40 2.20 -19.64
CA LEU A 127 -1.75 1.70 -19.91
C LEU A 127 -2.08 0.44 -19.12
N ALA A 128 -1.19 -0.04 -18.26
CA ALA A 128 -1.49 -1.18 -17.41
C ALA A 128 -2.51 -0.75 -16.33
N PRO A 129 -3.67 -1.41 -16.27
CA PRO A 129 -4.62 -1.22 -15.18
C PRO A 129 -3.97 -1.40 -13.81
N VAL A 130 -4.47 -0.68 -12.80
CA VAL A 130 -4.15 -0.96 -11.39
C VAL A 130 -4.52 -2.41 -11.05
N ILE A 131 -5.58 -2.93 -11.66
CA ILE A 131 -5.96 -4.34 -11.59
C ILE A 131 -5.27 -5.11 -12.71
N LYS A 132 -4.07 -5.64 -12.47
CA LYS A 132 -3.50 -6.65 -13.38
C LYS A 132 -4.31 -7.94 -13.23
N ILE A 133 -5.18 -8.22 -14.21
CA ILE A 133 -5.91 -9.49 -14.31
C ILE A 133 -4.85 -10.61 -14.36
N HIS A 134 -4.73 -11.37 -13.26
CA HIS A 134 -3.95 -12.59 -13.27
C HIS A 134 -4.71 -13.62 -14.10
N THR A 135 -4.54 -13.59 -15.43
CA THR A 135 -4.89 -14.74 -16.25
C THR A 135 -3.95 -15.86 -15.87
N LYS A 136 -4.39 -16.75 -14.97
CA LYS A 136 -3.78 -18.08 -14.84
C LYS A 136 -3.76 -18.70 -16.24
N LYS A 137 -2.58 -18.80 -16.85
CA LYS A 137 -2.33 -19.77 -17.91
C LYS A 137 -2.02 -21.11 -17.28
#